data_AF-A0A810CRL5-F1
#
_entry.id   AF-A0A810CRL5-F1
#
_cell.length_a   1.000
_cell.length_b   1.000
_cell.length_c   1.000
_cell.angle_alpha   90.00
_cell.angle_beta   90.00
_cell.angle_gamma   90.00
#
_symmetry.space_group_name_H-M   'P 1'
#
loop_
_entity.id
_entity.type
_entity.pdbx_description
1 polymer ?
#
loop_
_entity_poly.entity_id
_entity_poly.type
_entity_poly.pdbx_seq_one_letter_code
_entity_poly.pdbx_strand_id
1 'polypeptide(L)'
;MIPNYAARIRALNDDELERFVKDWATRRTRDYVETQRWSGTGDMGRDVVGYVTRQRHEGDWDNFQCKQLSTRLSEREAFVELGKIFMHSAAGEYRLPREYTFVAPKGVVRNVQNYVAHPERFRQAFLDRWGELVAPGLVENQVVPLSPEIRDAIARFDFTSVHWLDAAGLAENEYAVPALVKWFAYDPGAAPAGVTPDLPQDEEAPYIEQLIGLYGARRNKTFADFNAALADPDWGEHLREQRTRYFEAAAFDRYYRDSTPPDYLATFKDDLYHGVVDTHRDQHADGLARVLKVLAQASQVSPAGILGHYAKVPVKQGTCHQFANEGRLPWRK
;
A
#
# COMPACT_ATOMS: atom_id res chain seq x y z
N MET A 1 -10.40 -16.06 14.69
CA MET A 1 -11.20 -16.18 13.45
C MET A 1 -10.63 -15.14 12.51
N ILE A 2 -10.02 -15.53 11.38
CA ILE A 2 -9.58 -14.55 10.37
C ILE A 2 -10.84 -13.76 10.00
N PRO A 3 -10.87 -12.42 10.17
CA PRO A 3 -12.05 -11.67 9.79
C PRO A 3 -12.30 -11.94 8.31
N ASN A 4 -13.55 -12.28 7.96
CA ASN A 4 -13.90 -12.56 6.58
C ASN A 4 -13.98 -11.22 5.81
N TYR A 5 -12.83 -10.66 5.45
CA TYR A 5 -12.76 -9.40 4.70
C TYR A 5 -13.44 -9.51 3.35
N ALA A 6 -13.48 -10.70 2.76
CA ALA A 6 -14.27 -10.96 1.56
C ALA A 6 -15.76 -10.67 1.78
N ALA A 7 -16.33 -11.00 2.95
CA ALA A 7 -17.71 -10.64 3.28
C ALA A 7 -17.91 -9.12 3.40
N ARG A 8 -16.91 -8.38 3.91
CA ARG A 8 -16.98 -6.92 4.02
C ARG A 8 -16.85 -6.23 2.67
N ILE A 9 -15.95 -6.69 1.80
CA ILE A 9 -15.84 -6.21 0.42
C ILE A 9 -17.15 -6.48 -0.34
N ARG A 10 -17.77 -7.65 -0.16
CA ARG A 10 -19.10 -7.95 -0.74
C ARG A 10 -20.23 -7.06 -0.24
N ALA A 11 -20.04 -6.35 0.88
CA ALA A 11 -21.05 -5.48 1.48
C ALA A 11 -20.89 -4.00 1.10
N LEU A 12 -19.81 -3.63 0.39
CA LEU A 12 -19.63 -2.28 -0.15
C LEU A 12 -20.75 -1.95 -1.15
N ASN A 13 -21.07 -0.67 -1.34
CA ASN A 13 -21.82 -0.23 -2.51
C ASN A 13 -20.89 0.00 -3.72
N ASP A 14 -21.46 0.36 -4.88
CA ASP A 14 -20.74 0.54 -6.14
C ASP A 14 -19.61 1.58 -6.04
N ASP A 15 -19.91 2.79 -5.53
CA ASP A 15 -18.91 3.86 -5.35
C ASP A 15 -17.82 3.45 -4.35
N GLU A 16 -18.22 2.78 -3.28
CA GLU A 16 -17.29 2.28 -2.27
C GLU A 16 -16.34 1.21 -2.82
N LEU A 17 -16.84 0.29 -3.67
CA LEU A 17 -16.00 -0.70 -4.33
C LEU A 17 -14.96 -0.03 -5.22
N GLU A 18 -15.35 0.93 -6.06
CA GLU A 18 -14.40 1.64 -6.93
C GLU A 18 -13.34 2.38 -6.13
N ARG A 19 -13.74 3.07 -5.05
CA ARG A 19 -12.79 3.77 -4.17
C ARG A 19 -11.85 2.81 -3.45
N PHE A 20 -12.36 1.66 -3.00
CA PHE A 20 -11.55 0.58 -2.42
C PHE A 20 -10.53 0.05 -3.44
N VAL A 21 -10.97 -0.26 -4.66
CA VAL A 21 -10.10 -0.75 -5.75
C VAL A 21 -9.08 0.31 -6.15
N LYS A 22 -9.45 1.59 -6.17
CA LYS A 22 -8.50 2.69 -6.38
C LYS A 22 -7.45 2.75 -5.29
N ASP A 23 -7.82 2.63 -4.02
CA ASP A 23 -6.87 2.63 -2.91
C ASP A 23 -5.92 1.42 -2.97
N TRP A 24 -6.45 0.24 -3.30
CA TRP A 24 -5.67 -0.97 -3.55
C TRP A 24 -4.69 -0.79 -4.72
N ALA A 25 -5.16 -0.34 -5.88
CA ALA A 25 -4.34 -0.12 -7.07
C ALA A 25 -3.24 0.92 -6.83
N THR A 26 -3.50 1.95 -6.01
CA THR A 26 -2.50 2.98 -5.65
C THR A 26 -1.26 2.38 -4.95
N ARG A 27 -1.39 1.21 -4.31
CA ARG A 27 -0.26 0.53 -3.65
C ARG A 27 0.61 -0.27 -4.62
N ARG A 28 0.18 -0.46 -5.86
CA ARG A 28 0.92 -1.14 -6.92
C ARG A 28 1.93 -0.20 -7.59
N THR A 29 2.77 0.46 -6.79
CA THR A 29 3.72 1.50 -7.24
C THR A 29 4.85 0.97 -8.13
N ARG A 30 5.04 -0.36 -8.17
CA ARG A 30 5.93 -1.03 -9.13
C ARG A 30 5.30 -1.16 -10.52
N ASP A 31 3.97 -1.19 -10.57
CA ASP A 31 3.20 -1.41 -11.80
C ASP A 31 2.72 -0.09 -12.41
N TYR A 32 2.39 0.90 -11.57
CA TYR A 32 1.72 2.13 -11.98
C TYR A 32 2.44 3.39 -11.51
N VAL A 33 2.62 4.35 -12.44
CA VAL A 33 3.10 5.70 -12.12
C VAL A 33 1.98 6.59 -11.57
N GLU A 34 0.73 6.27 -11.91
CA GLU A 34 -0.46 7.01 -11.49
C GLU A 34 -1.67 6.07 -11.53
N THR A 35 -2.59 6.23 -10.58
CA THR A 35 -3.89 5.54 -10.59
C THR A 35 -5.02 6.57 -10.53
N GLN A 36 -6.09 6.32 -11.26
CA GLN A 36 -7.20 7.25 -11.38
C GLN A 36 -8.54 6.52 -11.34
N ARG A 37 -9.51 7.11 -10.64
CA ARG A 37 -10.91 6.70 -10.74
C ARG A 37 -11.62 7.56 -11.77
N TRP A 38 -12.38 6.91 -12.65
CA TRP A 38 -13.27 7.51 -13.63
C TRP A 38 -14.69 7.22 -13.16
N SER A 39 -15.43 8.27 -12.84
CA SER A 39 -16.78 8.14 -12.26
C SER A 39 -17.73 9.12 -12.95
N GLY A 40 -18.95 8.67 -13.23
CA GLY A 40 -20.00 9.48 -13.82
C GLY A 40 -20.14 9.28 -15.33
N THR A 41 -21.05 10.06 -15.93
CA THR A 41 -21.31 10.05 -17.37
C THR A 41 -20.04 10.39 -18.15
N GLY A 42 -19.60 9.52 -19.04
CA GLY A 42 -18.37 9.72 -19.84
C GLY A 42 -17.13 8.97 -19.32
N ASP A 43 -17.32 8.04 -18.37
CA ASP A 43 -16.28 7.09 -17.97
C ASP A 43 -15.77 6.23 -19.14
N MET A 44 -16.62 6.01 -20.16
CA MET A 44 -16.32 5.25 -21.37
C MET A 44 -15.88 3.81 -21.07
N GLY A 45 -16.46 3.18 -20.05
CA GLY A 45 -16.12 1.80 -19.64
C GLY A 45 -14.84 1.68 -18.80
N ARG A 46 -14.48 2.74 -18.09
CA ARG A 46 -13.34 2.77 -17.16
C ARG A 46 -13.86 3.10 -15.77
N ASP A 47 -13.59 2.27 -14.77
CA ASP A 47 -13.92 2.63 -13.38
C ASP A 47 -12.66 3.03 -12.64
N VAL A 48 -11.67 2.14 -12.58
CA VAL A 48 -10.34 2.44 -12.03
C VAL A 48 -9.28 2.09 -13.06
N VAL A 49 -8.35 3.02 -13.29
CA VAL A 49 -7.26 2.89 -14.24
C VAL A 49 -5.93 2.93 -13.52
N GLY A 50 -5.02 2.03 -13.88
CA GLY A 50 -3.60 2.10 -13.53
C GLY A 50 -2.78 2.48 -14.76
N TYR A 51 -2.14 3.65 -14.75
CA TYR A 51 -1.25 4.08 -15.82
C TYR A 51 0.16 3.54 -15.59
N VAL A 52 0.65 2.74 -16.53
CA VAL A 52 2.01 2.16 -16.47
C VAL A 52 3.05 3.21 -16.87
N THR A 53 2.65 4.15 -17.73
CA THR A 53 3.52 5.22 -18.23
C THR A 53 2.89 6.59 -18.03
N ARG A 54 3.72 7.64 -18.10
CA ARG A 54 3.25 9.03 -18.05
C ARG A 54 2.47 9.48 -19.30
N GLN A 55 2.43 8.65 -20.35
CA GLN A 55 1.60 8.90 -21.55
C GLN A 55 0.12 8.52 -21.32
N ARG A 56 -0.21 7.94 -20.16
CA ARG A 56 -1.60 7.61 -19.77
C ARG A 56 -2.30 6.78 -20.85
N HIS A 57 -3.49 7.18 -21.30
CA HIS A 57 -4.27 6.48 -22.33
C HIS A 57 -3.62 6.47 -23.73
N GLU A 58 -2.57 7.27 -23.96
CA GLU A 58 -1.74 7.21 -25.17
C GLU A 58 -0.60 6.18 -25.03
N GLY A 59 -0.32 5.69 -23.82
CA GLY A 59 0.65 4.62 -23.55
C GLY A 59 -0.02 3.40 -22.90
N ASP A 60 0.77 2.59 -22.20
CA ASP A 60 0.27 1.40 -21.51
C ASP A 60 -0.53 1.78 -20.26
N TRP A 61 -1.71 1.17 -20.12
CA TRP A 61 -2.62 1.33 -19.00
C TRP A 61 -3.44 0.07 -18.75
N ASP A 62 -3.85 -0.16 -17.51
CA ASP A 62 -4.68 -1.30 -17.12
C ASP A 62 -6.05 -0.80 -16.64
N ASN A 63 -7.12 -1.53 -17.00
CA ASN A 63 -8.49 -1.24 -16.59
C ASN A 63 -8.97 -2.21 -15.49
N PHE A 64 -9.57 -1.67 -14.44
CA PHE A 64 -10.28 -2.41 -13.41
C PHE A 64 -11.75 -2.01 -13.43
N GLN A 65 -12.56 -2.83 -14.12
CA GLN A 65 -14.01 -2.62 -14.21
C GLN A 65 -14.69 -3.24 -12.98
N CYS A 66 -15.16 -2.40 -12.07
CA CYS A 66 -15.84 -2.73 -10.84
C CYS A 66 -17.33 -3.02 -11.09
N LYS A 67 -17.81 -4.17 -10.58
CA LYS A 67 -19.22 -4.57 -10.68
C LYS A 67 -19.72 -5.12 -9.35
N GLN A 68 -20.31 -4.22 -8.56
CA GLN A 68 -20.88 -4.54 -7.26
C GLN A 68 -22.34 -4.99 -7.38
N LEU A 69 -22.52 -6.21 -7.88
CA LEU A 69 -23.84 -6.75 -8.20
C LEU A 69 -24.49 -7.51 -7.04
N SER A 70 -25.82 -7.64 -7.09
CA SER A 70 -26.57 -8.51 -6.15
C SER A 70 -26.33 -10.00 -6.42
N THR A 71 -25.90 -10.35 -7.64
CA THR A 71 -25.59 -11.69 -8.13
C THR A 71 -24.16 -11.76 -8.68
N ARG A 72 -23.76 -12.90 -9.25
CA ARG A 72 -22.48 -13.03 -9.98
C ARG A 72 -22.58 -12.28 -11.31
N LEU A 73 -21.47 -11.70 -11.77
CA LEU A 73 -21.39 -11.04 -13.07
C LEU A 73 -21.83 -12.02 -14.17
N SER A 74 -22.88 -11.64 -14.89
CA SER A 74 -23.45 -12.45 -15.95
C SER A 74 -22.56 -12.44 -17.21
N GLU A 75 -22.79 -13.41 -18.09
CA GLU A 75 -22.12 -13.46 -19.38
C GLU A 75 -22.42 -12.23 -20.24
N ARG A 76 -23.69 -11.84 -20.32
CA ARG A 76 -24.10 -10.66 -21.10
C ARG A 76 -23.43 -9.39 -20.60
N GLU A 77 -23.42 -9.16 -19.28
CA GLU A 77 -22.78 -7.97 -18.71
C GLU A 77 -21.27 -7.98 -18.95
N ALA A 78 -20.59 -9.11 -18.75
CA ALA A 78 -19.14 -9.21 -19.02
C ALA A 78 -18.80 -8.84 -20.47
N PHE A 79 -19.60 -9.34 -21.43
CA PHE A 79 -19.46 -9.02 -22.86
C PHE A 79 -19.77 -7.55 -23.16
N VAL A 80 -20.81 -6.98 -22.55
CA VAL A 80 -21.16 -5.57 -22.76
C VAL A 80 -20.05 -4.65 -22.24
N GLU A 81 -19.52 -4.90 -21.04
CA GLU A 81 -18.50 -4.03 -20.43
C GLU A 81 -17.17 -4.05 -21.17
N LEU A 82 -16.66 -5.24 -21.53
CA LEU A 82 -15.47 -5.31 -22.38
C LEU A 82 -15.76 -4.79 -23.81
N GLY A 83 -17.00 -4.91 -24.29
CA GLY A 83 -17.44 -4.32 -25.55
C GLY A 83 -17.33 -2.80 -25.58
N LYS A 84 -17.57 -2.11 -24.46
CA LYS A 84 -17.38 -0.65 -24.35
C LYS A 84 -15.93 -0.26 -24.60
N ILE A 85 -14.96 -1.03 -24.09
CA ILE A 85 -13.53 -0.80 -24.34
C ILE A 85 -13.23 -0.83 -25.83
N PHE A 86 -13.72 -1.85 -26.54
CA PHE A 86 -13.49 -1.95 -27.99
C PHE A 86 -14.17 -0.81 -28.76
N MET A 87 -15.40 -0.47 -28.40
CA MET A 87 -16.15 0.63 -29.02
C MET A 87 -15.42 1.97 -28.86
N HIS A 88 -15.01 2.32 -27.64
CA HIS A 88 -14.36 3.60 -27.36
C HIS A 88 -12.92 3.65 -27.86
N SER A 89 -12.19 2.53 -27.82
CA SER A 89 -10.86 2.48 -28.43
C SER A 89 -10.92 2.62 -29.95
N ALA A 90 -11.90 1.98 -30.61
CA ALA A 90 -12.14 2.15 -32.04
C ALA A 90 -12.54 3.59 -32.42
N ALA A 91 -13.22 4.30 -31.52
CA ALA A 91 -13.54 5.72 -31.66
C ALA A 91 -12.32 6.65 -31.41
N GLY A 92 -11.18 6.11 -30.97
CA GLY A 92 -9.95 6.88 -30.72
C GLY A 92 -9.88 7.55 -29.35
N GLU A 93 -10.80 7.26 -28.43
CA GLU A 93 -10.83 7.85 -27.09
C GLU A 93 -9.61 7.43 -26.23
N TYR A 94 -9.09 6.23 -26.49
CA TYR A 94 -7.89 5.68 -25.86
C TYR A 94 -7.34 4.49 -26.63
N ARG A 95 -6.07 4.14 -26.38
CA ARG A 95 -5.52 2.85 -26.82
C ARG A 95 -6.15 1.71 -26.02
N LEU A 96 -6.15 0.50 -26.57
CA LEU A 96 -6.56 -0.68 -25.82
C LEU A 96 -5.73 -0.81 -24.53
N PRO A 97 -6.34 -1.21 -23.41
CA PRO A 97 -5.60 -1.44 -22.19
C PRO A 97 -4.64 -2.62 -22.39
N ARG A 98 -3.53 -2.61 -21.65
CA ARG A 98 -2.62 -3.75 -21.53
C ARG A 98 -3.30 -4.89 -20.78
N GLU A 99 -3.93 -4.60 -19.65
CA GLU A 99 -4.72 -5.57 -18.86
C GLU A 99 -6.15 -5.09 -18.64
N TYR A 100 -7.12 -5.99 -18.69
CA TYR A 100 -8.51 -5.70 -18.34
C TYR A 100 -8.99 -6.68 -17.25
N THR A 101 -9.37 -6.16 -16.09
CA THR A 101 -9.83 -6.98 -14.96
C THR A 101 -11.28 -6.67 -14.60
N PHE A 102 -12.14 -7.70 -14.62
CA PHE A 102 -13.45 -7.63 -13.99
C PHE A 102 -13.30 -7.73 -12.47
N VAL A 103 -13.54 -6.64 -11.75
CA VAL A 103 -13.58 -6.65 -10.28
C VAL A 103 -15.01 -6.87 -9.82
N ALA A 104 -15.37 -8.12 -9.54
CA ALA A 104 -16.73 -8.53 -9.21
C ALA A 104 -16.73 -9.25 -7.86
N PRO A 105 -17.04 -8.58 -6.72
CA PRO A 105 -16.92 -9.17 -5.39
C PRO A 105 -17.68 -10.48 -5.15
N LYS A 106 -18.80 -10.70 -5.84
CA LYS A 106 -19.55 -11.97 -5.79
C LYS A 106 -19.03 -13.05 -6.74
N GLY A 107 -18.04 -12.71 -7.56
CA GLY A 107 -17.47 -13.54 -8.61
C GLY A 107 -18.23 -13.44 -9.93
N VAL A 108 -17.77 -14.20 -10.90
CA VAL A 108 -18.37 -14.30 -12.24
C VAL A 108 -19.06 -15.65 -12.44
N VAL A 109 -20.00 -15.75 -13.38
CA VAL A 109 -20.62 -17.04 -13.73
C VAL A 109 -19.61 -17.99 -14.39
N ARG A 110 -19.88 -19.31 -14.35
CA ARG A 110 -18.98 -20.34 -14.88
C ARG A 110 -18.61 -20.13 -16.35
N ASN A 111 -19.54 -19.64 -17.17
CA ASN A 111 -19.24 -19.34 -18.57
C ASN A 111 -18.17 -18.26 -18.72
N VAL A 112 -18.25 -17.17 -17.93
CA VAL A 112 -17.21 -16.12 -17.92
C VAL A 112 -15.87 -16.67 -17.45
N GLN A 113 -15.86 -17.53 -16.41
CA GLN A 113 -14.63 -18.21 -15.98
C GLN A 113 -14.02 -19.06 -17.11
N ASN A 114 -14.85 -19.83 -17.82
CA ASN A 114 -14.41 -20.65 -18.94
C ASN A 114 -13.85 -19.79 -20.08
N TYR A 115 -14.48 -18.65 -20.39
CA TYR A 115 -14.00 -17.73 -21.41
C TYR A 115 -12.64 -17.13 -21.05
N VAL A 116 -12.48 -16.61 -19.83
CA VAL A 116 -11.18 -16.12 -19.33
C VAL A 116 -10.11 -17.21 -19.38
N ALA A 117 -10.45 -18.45 -19.03
CA ALA A 117 -9.53 -19.59 -19.11
C ALA A 117 -9.23 -20.06 -20.55
N HIS A 118 -9.97 -19.59 -21.56
CA HIS A 118 -9.80 -19.97 -22.96
C HIS A 118 -9.84 -18.73 -23.87
N PRO A 119 -8.77 -17.91 -23.87
CA PRO A 119 -8.73 -16.59 -24.52
C PRO A 119 -9.20 -16.56 -25.99
N GLU A 120 -8.75 -17.50 -26.82
CA GLU A 120 -9.18 -17.57 -28.23
C GLU A 120 -10.67 -17.90 -28.38
N ARG A 121 -11.22 -18.75 -27.51
CA ARG A 121 -12.65 -19.02 -27.50
C ARG A 121 -13.44 -17.79 -27.08
N PHE A 122 -12.89 -16.98 -26.18
CA PHE A 122 -13.51 -15.73 -25.77
C PHE A 122 -13.51 -14.70 -26.91
N ARG A 123 -12.37 -14.49 -27.56
CA ARG A 123 -12.25 -13.62 -28.73
C ARG A 123 -13.24 -14.01 -29.83
N GLN A 124 -13.30 -15.30 -30.17
CA GLN A 124 -14.21 -15.80 -31.21
C GLN A 124 -15.68 -15.61 -30.81
N ALA A 125 -16.04 -15.90 -29.56
CA ALA A 125 -17.40 -15.67 -29.07
C ALA A 125 -17.79 -14.18 -29.12
N PHE A 126 -16.85 -13.26 -28.88
CA PHE A 126 -17.07 -11.82 -29.01
C PHE A 126 -17.44 -11.43 -30.45
N LEU A 127 -16.74 -11.99 -31.43
CA LEU A 127 -17.02 -11.74 -32.85
C LEU A 127 -18.34 -12.35 -33.30
N ASP A 128 -18.63 -13.59 -32.89
CA ASP A 128 -19.80 -14.35 -33.35
C ASP A 128 -21.10 -13.84 -32.71
N ARG A 129 -21.03 -13.40 -31.44
CA ARG A 129 -22.21 -13.05 -30.63
C ARG A 129 -22.34 -11.56 -30.36
N TRP A 130 -21.54 -10.71 -31.03
CA TRP A 130 -21.60 -9.26 -30.89
C TRP A 130 -23.02 -8.72 -31.05
N GLY A 131 -23.71 -9.08 -32.15
CA GLY A 131 -25.03 -8.55 -32.48
C GLY A 131 -26.11 -8.91 -31.46
N GLU A 132 -25.99 -10.09 -30.84
CA GLU A 132 -26.96 -10.59 -29.85
C GLU A 132 -26.67 -10.04 -28.44
N LEU A 133 -25.42 -10.15 -27.99
CA LEU A 133 -25.06 -9.88 -26.59
C LEU A 133 -24.61 -8.44 -26.35
N VAL A 134 -23.79 -7.89 -27.25
CA VAL A 134 -23.02 -6.66 -27.02
C VAL A 134 -23.72 -5.45 -27.63
N ALA A 135 -23.99 -5.49 -28.93
CA ALA A 135 -24.53 -4.39 -29.72
C ALA A 135 -25.72 -3.65 -29.08
N PRO A 136 -26.74 -4.32 -28.50
CA PRO A 136 -27.89 -3.63 -27.90
C PRO A 136 -27.62 -3.09 -26.48
N GLY A 137 -26.48 -3.41 -25.87
CA GLY A 137 -26.15 -3.06 -24.48
C GLY A 137 -25.12 -1.95 -24.33
N LEU A 138 -24.53 -1.45 -25.42
CA LEU A 138 -23.44 -0.48 -25.37
C LEU A 138 -23.90 0.95 -25.09
N VAL A 139 -24.96 1.38 -25.77
CA VAL A 139 -25.50 2.75 -25.67
C VAL A 139 -27.01 2.67 -25.50
N GLU A 140 -27.54 3.42 -24.54
CA GLU A 140 -28.98 3.44 -24.29
C GLU A 140 -29.75 3.88 -25.55
N ASN A 141 -30.79 3.13 -25.91
CA ASN A 141 -31.62 3.38 -27.10
C ASN A 141 -30.88 3.31 -28.45
N GLN A 142 -29.70 2.67 -28.52
CA GLN A 142 -28.95 2.48 -29.76
C GLN A 142 -28.40 1.06 -29.87
N VAL A 143 -28.40 0.52 -31.10
CA VAL A 143 -27.69 -0.72 -31.43
C VAL A 143 -26.39 -0.36 -32.14
N VAL A 144 -25.26 -0.73 -31.55
CA VAL A 144 -23.93 -0.46 -32.11
C VAL A 144 -23.46 -1.70 -32.89
N PRO A 145 -23.50 -1.69 -34.24
CA PRO A 145 -23.10 -2.85 -35.04
C PRO A 145 -21.59 -3.11 -34.92
N LEU A 146 -21.18 -4.34 -35.24
CA LEU A 146 -19.76 -4.71 -35.31
C LEU A 146 -19.13 -4.05 -36.54
N SER A 147 -18.66 -2.81 -36.39
CA SER A 147 -17.97 -2.08 -37.46
C SER A 147 -16.59 -2.71 -37.76
N PRO A 148 -15.98 -2.41 -38.92
CA PRO A 148 -14.61 -2.83 -39.23
C PRO A 148 -13.61 -2.39 -38.15
N GLU A 149 -13.73 -1.17 -37.63
CA GLU A 149 -12.82 -0.60 -36.63
C GLU A 149 -12.92 -1.33 -35.29
N ILE A 150 -14.15 -1.65 -34.85
CA ILE A 150 -14.39 -2.45 -33.63
C ILE A 150 -13.87 -3.88 -33.83
N ARG A 151 -14.12 -4.48 -34.99
CA ARG A 151 -13.60 -5.82 -35.33
C ARG A 151 -12.08 -5.85 -35.27
N ASP A 152 -11.41 -4.83 -35.79
CA ASP A 152 -9.96 -4.67 -35.75
C ASP A 152 -9.44 -4.41 -34.33
N ALA A 153 -10.19 -3.70 -33.49
CA ALA A 153 -9.85 -3.54 -32.08
C ALA A 153 -9.91 -4.89 -31.34
N ILE A 154 -10.98 -5.67 -31.52
CA ILE A 154 -11.12 -7.02 -30.95
C ILE A 154 -9.98 -7.94 -31.44
N ALA A 155 -9.64 -7.87 -32.73
CA ALA A 155 -8.58 -8.72 -33.29
C ALA A 155 -7.17 -8.38 -32.77
N ARG A 156 -6.93 -7.12 -32.40
CA ARG A 156 -5.62 -6.64 -31.88
C ARG A 156 -5.47 -6.82 -30.38
N PHE A 157 -6.57 -6.93 -29.64
CA PHE A 157 -6.53 -7.08 -28.20
C PHE A 157 -6.09 -8.49 -27.80
N ASP A 158 -5.16 -8.56 -26.85
CA ASP A 158 -4.72 -9.83 -26.29
C ASP A 158 -5.71 -10.31 -25.22
N PHE A 159 -6.51 -11.32 -25.56
CA PHE A 159 -7.51 -11.88 -24.63
C PHE A 159 -6.86 -12.67 -23.47
N THR A 160 -5.55 -12.96 -23.52
CA THR A 160 -4.84 -13.53 -22.36
C THR A 160 -4.69 -12.53 -21.21
N SER A 161 -4.85 -11.23 -21.51
CA SER A 161 -4.81 -10.12 -20.55
C SER A 161 -6.18 -9.75 -19.97
N VAL A 162 -7.15 -10.67 -20.05
CA VAL A 162 -8.46 -10.52 -19.40
C VAL A 162 -8.52 -11.33 -18.13
N HIS A 163 -8.75 -10.67 -17.00
CA HIS A 163 -8.79 -11.29 -15.67
C HIS A 163 -10.12 -11.04 -14.98
N TRP A 164 -10.34 -11.73 -13.86
CA TRP A 164 -11.38 -11.37 -12.91
C TRP A 164 -10.87 -11.53 -11.48
N LEU A 165 -11.37 -10.67 -10.58
CA LEU A 165 -11.08 -10.70 -9.16
C LEU A 165 -12.40 -10.68 -8.40
N ASP A 166 -12.58 -11.62 -7.48
CA ASP A 166 -13.65 -11.57 -6.49
C ASP A 166 -13.17 -10.99 -5.16
N ALA A 167 -14.07 -10.98 -4.17
CA ALA A 167 -13.77 -10.44 -2.86
C ALA A 167 -12.68 -11.24 -2.11
N ALA A 168 -12.54 -12.54 -2.38
CA ALA A 168 -11.48 -13.34 -1.76
C ALA A 168 -10.13 -13.01 -2.43
N GLY A 169 -10.10 -13.02 -3.76
CA GLY A 169 -8.91 -12.63 -4.53
C GLY A 169 -8.44 -11.20 -4.22
N LEU A 170 -9.35 -10.24 -4.05
CA LEU A 170 -9.01 -8.89 -3.60
C LEU A 170 -8.46 -8.87 -2.18
N ALA A 171 -9.04 -9.62 -1.24
CA ALA A 171 -8.60 -9.62 0.16
C ALA A 171 -7.25 -10.32 0.36
N GLU A 172 -6.94 -11.32 -0.47
CA GLU A 172 -5.71 -12.12 -0.41
C GLU A 172 -4.57 -11.51 -1.26
N ASN A 173 -4.87 -10.49 -2.08
CA ASN A 173 -3.89 -9.85 -2.92
C ASN A 173 -2.79 -9.17 -2.07
N GLU A 174 -1.53 -9.25 -2.52
CA GLU A 174 -0.37 -8.74 -1.77
C GLU A 174 -0.43 -7.22 -1.49
N TYR A 175 -1.17 -6.46 -2.30
CA TYR A 175 -1.34 -5.01 -2.15
C TYR A 175 -2.59 -4.62 -1.34
N ALA A 176 -3.37 -5.59 -0.84
CA ALA A 176 -4.67 -5.34 -0.20
C ALA A 176 -4.55 -4.72 1.20
N VAL A 177 -3.50 -5.06 1.95
CA VAL A 177 -3.39 -4.74 3.38
C VAL A 177 -3.69 -3.26 3.68
N PRO A 178 -3.08 -2.26 3.01
CA PRO A 178 -3.36 -0.85 3.31
C PRO A 178 -4.81 -0.43 3.05
N ALA A 179 -5.42 -0.95 1.99
CA ALA A 179 -6.83 -0.69 1.69
C ALA A 179 -7.73 -1.35 2.75
N LEU A 180 -7.43 -2.58 3.15
CA LEU A 180 -8.15 -3.28 4.22
C LEU A 180 -8.01 -2.56 5.58
N VAL A 181 -6.83 -2.01 5.90
CA VAL A 181 -6.65 -1.21 7.13
C VAL A 181 -7.53 0.02 7.09
N LYS A 182 -7.48 0.79 6.00
CA LYS A 182 -8.25 2.03 5.82
C LYS A 182 -9.76 1.81 5.91
N TRP A 183 -10.27 0.81 5.19
CA TRP A 183 -11.70 0.61 5.02
C TRP A 183 -12.33 -0.24 6.12
N PHE A 184 -11.55 -1.16 6.66
CA PHE A 184 -12.07 -2.21 7.51
C PHE A 184 -11.39 -2.30 8.88
N ALA A 185 -10.48 -1.38 9.20
CA ALA A 185 -9.66 -1.48 10.40
C ALA A 185 -9.00 -2.88 10.49
N TYR A 186 -8.52 -3.39 9.34
CA TYR A 186 -7.69 -4.59 9.30
C TYR A 186 -6.53 -4.42 10.26
N ASP A 187 -6.24 -5.46 11.02
CA ASP A 187 -5.03 -5.48 11.82
C ASP A 187 -3.92 -6.06 10.92
N PRO A 188 -2.94 -5.23 10.46
CA PRO A 188 -1.83 -5.71 9.63
C PRO A 188 -1.03 -6.80 10.34
N GLY A 189 -1.07 -6.86 11.67
CA GLY A 189 -0.29 -7.76 12.50
C GLY A 189 0.96 -7.08 13.03
N ALA A 190 1.83 -7.89 13.65
CA ALA A 190 3.09 -7.43 14.19
C ALA A 190 4.10 -7.18 13.08
N ALA A 191 4.82 -6.05 13.17
CA ALA A 191 6.00 -5.82 12.35
C ALA A 191 7.05 -6.94 12.56
N PRO A 192 7.80 -7.31 11.52
CA PRO A 192 8.95 -8.19 11.67
C PRO A 192 9.99 -7.56 12.61
N ALA A 193 10.78 -8.40 13.27
CA ALA A 193 11.86 -7.94 14.13
C ALA A 193 12.90 -7.14 13.33
N GLY A 194 13.42 -6.08 13.94
CA GLY A 194 14.55 -5.34 13.39
C GLY A 194 15.82 -6.19 13.36
N VAL A 195 16.55 -6.15 12.25
CA VAL A 195 17.89 -6.72 12.14
C VAL A 195 18.90 -5.59 12.24
N THR A 196 19.78 -5.66 13.24
CA THR A 196 20.88 -4.70 13.40
C THR A 196 22.07 -5.17 12.58
N PRO A 197 22.52 -4.41 11.57
CA PRO A 197 23.72 -4.74 10.82
C PRO A 197 24.97 -4.66 11.71
N ASP A 198 25.96 -5.51 11.47
CA ASP A 198 27.22 -5.47 12.24
C ASP A 198 27.92 -4.12 12.09
N LEU A 199 27.94 -3.59 10.86
CA LEU A 199 28.52 -2.29 10.53
C LEU A 199 27.51 -1.16 10.71
N PRO A 200 27.95 0.02 11.20
CA PRO A 200 27.12 1.22 11.25
C PRO A 200 26.52 1.56 9.89
N GLN A 201 25.25 1.96 9.88
CA GLN A 201 24.55 2.46 8.69
C GLN A 201 24.42 3.98 8.72
N ASP A 202 24.34 4.61 7.55
CA ASP A 202 24.15 6.07 7.44
C ASP A 202 22.87 6.55 8.14
N GLU A 203 21.82 5.72 8.13
CA GLU A 203 20.55 6.07 8.77
C GLU A 203 20.63 6.20 10.30
N GLU A 204 21.56 5.52 10.97
CA GLU A 204 21.74 5.61 12.43
C GLU A 204 22.85 6.58 12.86
N ALA A 205 23.68 7.05 11.93
CA ALA A 205 24.87 7.84 12.24
C ALA A 205 24.61 9.08 13.13
N PRO A 206 23.56 9.91 12.91
CA PRO A 206 23.44 11.17 13.63
C PRO A 206 23.23 11.00 15.16
N TYR A 207 22.38 10.08 15.61
CA TYR A 207 22.18 9.86 17.04
C TYR A 207 23.36 9.11 17.66
N ILE A 208 24.04 8.25 16.89
CA ILE A 208 25.24 7.51 17.32
C ILE A 208 26.37 8.50 17.63
N GLU A 209 26.63 9.46 16.74
CA GLU A 209 27.62 10.52 16.98
C GLU A 209 27.31 11.33 18.24
N GLN A 210 26.03 11.67 18.45
CA GLN A 210 25.60 12.36 19.66
C GLN A 210 25.85 11.49 20.90
N LEU A 211 25.49 10.21 20.89
CA LEU A 211 25.72 9.27 22.00
C LEU A 211 27.21 9.10 22.31
N ILE A 212 28.05 8.92 21.30
CA ILE A 212 29.52 8.82 21.47
C ILE A 212 30.06 10.10 22.13
N GLY A 213 29.56 11.26 21.71
CA GLY A 213 29.89 12.53 22.35
C GLY A 213 29.50 12.58 23.84
N LEU A 214 28.34 12.03 24.20
CA LEU A 214 27.88 11.95 25.59
C LEU A 214 28.71 10.97 26.42
N TYR A 215 29.08 9.80 25.87
CA TYR A 215 30.00 8.88 26.55
C TYR A 215 31.34 9.54 26.81
N GLY A 216 31.87 10.24 25.81
CA GLY A 216 33.13 10.94 25.92
C GLY A 216 33.12 12.04 26.98
N ALA A 217 32.05 12.85 27.02
CA ALA A 217 31.86 13.87 28.04
C ALA A 217 31.83 13.27 29.45
N ARG A 218 31.11 12.16 29.66
CA ARG A 218 31.03 11.53 30.98
C ARG A 218 32.34 10.86 31.42
N ARG A 219 33.10 10.33 30.47
CA ARG A 219 34.39 9.70 30.73
C ARG A 219 35.56 10.69 30.77
N ASN A 220 35.31 11.96 30.44
CA ASN A 220 36.33 12.96 30.17
C ASN A 220 37.39 12.46 29.16
N LYS A 221 36.91 11.83 28.09
CA LYS A 221 37.72 11.19 27.03
C LYS A 221 37.10 11.48 25.66
N THR A 222 37.93 11.63 24.63
CA THR A 222 37.45 11.64 23.24
C THR A 222 37.62 10.26 22.64
N PHE A 223 36.53 9.67 22.11
CA PHE A 223 36.61 8.48 21.29
C PHE A 223 37.04 8.86 19.87
N ALA A 224 37.98 8.10 19.30
CA ALA A 224 38.50 8.38 17.96
C ALA A 224 37.45 8.12 16.87
N ASP A 225 36.68 7.06 17.04
CA ASP A 225 35.67 6.60 16.10
C ASP A 225 34.59 5.74 16.80
N PHE A 226 33.64 5.24 16.01
CA PHE A 226 32.62 4.31 16.44
C PHE A 226 33.20 3.04 17.08
N ASN A 227 34.25 2.46 16.49
CA ASN A 227 34.85 1.21 16.96
C ASN A 227 35.49 1.37 18.33
N ALA A 228 36.14 2.51 18.59
CA ALA A 228 36.72 2.85 19.88
C ALA A 228 35.66 2.98 20.98
N ALA A 229 34.48 3.53 20.66
CA ALA A 229 33.34 3.57 21.56
C ALA A 229 32.68 2.19 21.76
N LEU A 230 32.60 1.38 20.71
CA LEU A 230 32.02 0.03 20.76
C LEU A 230 32.88 -0.96 21.56
N ALA A 231 34.19 -0.78 21.53
CA ALA A 231 35.17 -1.57 22.29
C ALA A 231 35.32 -1.13 23.74
N ASP A 232 34.70 -0.02 24.14
CA ASP A 232 34.77 0.48 25.51
C ASP A 232 34.02 -0.47 26.48
N PRO A 233 34.62 -0.85 27.61
CA PRO A 233 34.03 -1.83 28.53
C PRO A 233 32.77 -1.31 29.22
N ASP A 234 32.62 0.01 29.41
CA ASP A 234 31.48 0.59 30.12
C ASP A 234 30.33 0.93 29.18
N TRP A 235 30.64 1.32 27.93
CA TRP A 235 29.64 1.86 26.99
C TRP A 235 29.39 1.00 25.75
N GLY A 236 30.26 0.05 25.43
CA GLY A 236 30.14 -0.76 24.22
C GLY A 236 28.85 -1.58 24.16
N GLU A 237 28.43 -2.15 25.29
CA GLU A 237 27.16 -2.88 25.39
C GLU A 237 25.96 -1.95 25.26
N HIS A 238 25.96 -0.82 25.98
CA HIS A 238 24.89 0.17 25.89
C HIS A 238 24.73 0.72 24.46
N LEU A 239 25.84 0.92 23.73
CA LEU A 239 25.81 1.32 22.33
C LEU A 239 25.20 0.24 21.43
N ARG A 240 25.56 -1.03 21.61
CA ARG A 240 24.91 -2.16 20.89
C ARG A 240 23.41 -2.21 21.13
N GLU A 241 22.97 -2.05 22.38
CA GLU A 241 21.54 -2.02 22.71
C GLU A 241 20.81 -0.85 22.03
N GLN A 242 21.42 0.34 21.96
CA GLN A 242 20.80 1.49 21.30
C GLN A 242 20.65 1.27 19.80
N ARG A 243 21.62 0.60 19.16
CA ARG A 243 21.51 0.18 17.75
C ARG A 243 20.38 -0.82 17.56
N THR A 244 20.29 -1.84 18.42
CA THR A 244 19.17 -2.79 18.40
C THR A 244 17.82 -2.10 18.47
N ARG A 245 17.66 -1.16 19.41
CA ARG A 245 16.43 -0.37 19.56
C ARG A 245 16.12 0.43 18.29
N TYR A 246 17.14 1.07 17.71
CA TYR A 246 16.98 1.85 16.48
C TYR A 246 16.48 1.00 15.31
N PHE A 247 17.08 -0.17 15.06
CA PHE A 247 16.67 -1.03 13.95
C PHE A 247 15.33 -1.73 14.19
N GLU A 248 14.96 -2.01 15.44
CA GLU A 248 13.59 -2.43 15.80
C GLU A 248 12.58 -1.33 15.44
N ALA A 249 12.86 -0.07 15.78
CA ALA A 249 12.01 1.06 15.39
C ALA A 249 11.99 1.30 13.86
N ALA A 250 13.11 1.16 13.17
CA ALA A 250 13.19 1.32 11.73
C ALA A 250 12.41 0.23 10.98
N ALA A 251 12.46 -1.03 11.43
CA ALA A 251 11.67 -2.11 10.89
C ALA A 251 10.17 -1.89 11.12
N PHE A 252 9.79 -1.45 12.33
CA PHE A 252 8.43 -1.05 12.67
C PHE A 252 7.91 0.06 11.73
N ASP A 253 8.66 1.15 11.58
CA ASP A 253 8.32 2.27 10.71
C ASP A 253 8.09 1.83 9.25
N ARG A 254 9.03 1.05 8.68
CA ARG A 254 8.91 0.57 7.30
C ARG A 254 7.66 -0.29 7.12
N TYR A 255 7.43 -1.23 8.03
CA TYR A 255 6.31 -2.13 7.96
C TYR A 255 4.96 -1.39 8.02
N TYR A 256 4.78 -0.47 8.97
CA TYR A 256 3.52 0.25 9.10
C TYR A 256 3.34 1.32 8.01
N ARG A 257 4.39 2.00 7.56
CA ARG A 257 4.34 2.86 6.36
C ARG A 257 3.78 2.11 5.14
N ASP A 258 4.17 0.85 5.00
CA ASP A 258 3.81 0.03 3.84
C ASP A 258 2.45 -0.68 4.02
N SER A 259 1.99 -0.90 5.26
CA SER A 259 0.77 -1.64 5.58
C SER A 259 -0.41 -0.77 6.03
N THR A 260 -0.22 0.50 6.39
CA THR A 260 -1.27 1.38 6.93
C THR A 260 -1.36 2.73 6.22
N PRO A 261 -2.47 3.47 6.41
CA PRO A 261 -2.55 4.88 6.02
C PRO A 261 -1.45 5.75 6.67
N PRO A 262 -0.93 6.79 5.98
CA PRO A 262 0.20 7.58 6.48
C PRO A 262 0.01 8.24 7.85
N ASP A 263 -1.23 8.59 8.19
CA ASP A 263 -1.62 9.22 9.46
C ASP A 263 -1.44 8.30 10.68
N TYR A 264 -1.45 6.98 10.49
CA TYR A 264 -1.28 6.02 11.60
C TYR A 264 0.12 6.12 12.20
N LEU A 265 1.15 6.09 11.35
CA LEU A 265 2.53 6.18 11.81
C LEU A 265 2.85 7.57 12.37
N ALA A 266 2.29 8.62 11.77
CA ALA A 266 2.41 9.99 12.27
C ALA A 266 1.82 10.13 13.68
N THR A 267 0.59 9.65 13.88
CA THR A 267 -0.09 9.67 15.19
C THR A 267 0.70 8.90 16.25
N PHE A 268 1.20 7.70 15.90
CA PHE A 268 2.04 6.90 16.78
C PHE A 268 3.30 7.67 17.24
N LYS A 269 4.00 8.32 16.29
CA LYS A 269 5.20 9.09 16.59
C LYS A 269 4.87 10.33 17.44
N ASP A 270 3.76 11.00 17.18
CA ASP A 270 3.36 12.18 17.95
C ASP A 270 2.96 11.83 19.38
N ASP A 271 2.19 10.76 19.60
CA ASP A 271 1.89 10.24 20.94
C ASP A 271 3.17 9.96 21.73
N LEU A 272 4.14 9.31 21.09
CA LEU A 272 5.42 9.01 21.72
C LEU A 272 6.23 10.28 22.01
N TYR A 273 6.30 11.21 21.06
CA TYR A 273 6.98 12.50 21.23
C TYR A 273 6.39 13.27 22.41
N HIS A 274 5.07 13.44 22.46
CA HIS A 274 4.38 14.12 23.56
C HIS A 274 4.56 13.39 24.90
N GLY A 275 4.67 12.07 24.89
CA GLY A 275 4.93 11.28 26.09
C GLY A 275 6.33 11.44 26.69
N VAL A 276 7.30 12.00 25.95
CA VAL A 276 8.72 12.07 26.38
C VAL A 276 9.34 13.46 26.30
N VAL A 277 8.73 14.41 25.58
CA VAL A 277 9.32 15.73 25.30
C VAL A 277 9.61 16.53 26.57
N ASP A 278 8.73 16.48 27.58
CA ASP A 278 8.96 17.21 28.82
C ASP A 278 10.09 16.58 29.64
N THR A 279 10.16 15.25 29.68
CA THR A 279 11.31 14.51 30.27
C THR A 279 12.61 14.87 29.56
N HIS A 280 12.59 15.06 28.23
CA HIS A 280 13.78 15.50 27.48
C HIS A 280 14.21 16.93 27.83
N ARG A 281 13.24 17.82 28.04
CA ARG A 281 13.45 19.24 28.37
C ARG A 281 13.82 19.50 29.83
N ASP A 282 13.56 18.54 30.70
CA ASP A 282 13.87 18.63 32.13
C ASP A 282 15.37 18.81 32.40
N GLN A 283 15.72 19.20 33.61
CA GLN A 283 17.10 19.29 34.06
C GLN A 283 17.64 17.91 34.40
N HIS A 284 18.80 17.58 33.82
CA HIS A 284 19.51 16.32 34.05
C HIS A 284 20.95 16.60 34.47
N ALA A 285 21.54 15.67 35.23
CA ALA A 285 22.93 15.77 35.67
C ALA A 285 23.92 15.86 34.50
N ASP A 286 23.66 15.10 33.43
CA ASP A 286 24.41 15.12 32.18
C ASP A 286 23.51 14.67 31.01
N GLY A 287 24.01 14.75 29.78
CA GLY A 287 23.22 14.37 28.60
C GLY A 287 22.92 12.87 28.50
N LEU A 288 23.73 12.00 29.12
CA LEU A 288 23.47 10.56 29.15
C LEU A 288 22.41 10.20 30.20
N ALA A 289 22.37 10.91 31.33
CA ALA A 289 21.28 10.85 32.30
C ALA A 289 19.95 11.24 31.64
N ARG A 290 19.95 12.27 30.78
CA ARG A 290 18.79 12.62 29.95
C ARG A 290 18.37 11.48 29.04
N VAL A 291 19.29 10.89 28.27
CA VAL A 291 18.98 9.74 27.40
C VAL A 291 18.32 8.62 28.19
N LEU A 292 18.93 8.21 29.31
CA LEU A 292 18.40 7.12 30.14
C LEU A 292 16.99 7.43 30.69
N LYS A 293 16.75 8.67 31.15
CA LYS A 293 15.43 9.10 31.64
C LYS A 293 14.38 9.15 30.54
N VAL A 294 14.73 9.67 29.37
CA VAL A 294 13.82 9.71 28.21
C VAL A 294 13.47 8.30 27.75
N LEU A 295 14.45 7.40 27.62
CA LEU A 295 14.21 6.02 27.20
C LEU A 295 13.44 5.20 28.26
N ALA A 296 13.64 5.50 29.54
CA ALA A 296 12.83 4.94 30.62
C ALA A 296 11.37 5.40 30.50
N GLN A 297 11.13 6.70 30.29
CA GLN A 297 9.79 7.23 30.06
C GLN A 297 9.14 6.64 28.80
N ALA A 298 9.88 6.57 27.68
CA ALA A 298 9.41 5.98 26.42
C ALA A 298 8.92 4.53 26.62
N SER A 299 9.57 3.75 27.48
CA SER A 299 9.14 2.38 27.78
C SER A 299 7.74 2.29 28.40
N GLN A 300 7.29 3.35 29.07
CA GLN A 300 5.99 3.43 29.76
C GLN A 300 4.89 4.11 28.93
N VAL A 301 5.25 4.82 27.85
CA VAL A 301 4.26 5.44 26.97
C VAL A 301 3.40 4.35 26.33
N SER A 302 2.08 4.58 26.29
CA SER A 302 1.10 3.72 25.63
C SER A 302 0.47 4.48 24.48
N PRO A 303 1.08 4.47 23.27
CA PRO A 303 0.51 5.10 22.09
C PRO A 303 -0.86 4.51 21.76
N ALA A 304 -1.77 5.33 21.25
CA ALA A 304 -3.09 4.88 20.86
C ALA A 304 -3.09 4.11 19.53
N GLY A 305 -4.21 3.45 19.23
CA GLY A 305 -4.45 2.79 17.94
C GLY A 305 -3.74 1.45 17.75
N ILE A 306 -3.88 0.90 16.55
CA ILE A 306 -3.42 -0.46 16.19
C ILE A 306 -1.90 -0.60 16.34
N LEU A 307 -1.14 0.44 15.98
CA LEU A 307 0.33 0.44 16.10
C LEU A 307 0.78 0.36 17.56
N GLY A 308 0.06 1.03 18.48
CA GLY A 308 0.35 1.00 19.91
C GLY A 308 0.35 -0.42 20.51
N HIS A 309 -0.50 -1.31 20.00
CA HIS A 309 -0.57 -2.71 20.43
C HIS A 309 0.74 -3.48 20.15
N TYR A 310 1.42 -3.14 19.05
CA TYR A 310 2.64 -3.82 18.60
C TYR A 310 3.92 -3.06 18.94
N ALA A 311 3.81 -1.85 19.50
CA ALA A 311 4.94 -1.00 19.86
C ALA A 311 5.66 -1.51 21.12
N LYS A 312 6.49 -2.54 20.93
CA LYS A 312 7.36 -3.09 21.98
C LYS A 312 8.28 -2.02 22.55
N VAL A 313 8.80 -2.26 23.75
CA VAL A 313 9.73 -1.33 24.43
C VAL A 313 10.90 -0.89 23.53
N PRO A 314 11.61 -1.79 22.81
CA PRO A 314 12.69 -1.38 21.92
C PRO A 314 12.26 -0.45 20.79
N VAL A 315 11.06 -0.64 20.24
CA VAL A 315 10.49 0.25 19.21
C VAL A 315 10.31 1.65 19.79
N LYS A 316 9.64 1.77 20.94
CA LYS A 316 9.40 3.08 21.59
C LYS A 316 10.73 3.79 21.93
N GLN A 317 11.72 3.04 22.40
CA GLN A 317 13.04 3.60 22.70
C GLN A 317 13.81 4.00 21.44
N GLY A 318 13.77 3.17 20.40
CA GLY A 318 14.42 3.42 19.12
C GLY A 318 13.82 4.61 18.37
N THR A 319 12.51 4.82 18.45
CA THR A 319 11.86 6.00 17.86
C THR A 319 12.34 7.30 18.51
N CYS A 320 12.74 7.30 19.79
CA CYS A 320 13.39 8.46 20.37
C CYS A 320 14.75 8.77 19.71
N HIS A 321 15.51 7.75 19.28
CA HIS A 321 16.74 7.95 18.52
C HIS A 321 16.45 8.48 17.11
N GLN A 322 15.36 8.05 16.47
CA GLN A 322 14.89 8.66 15.22
C GLN A 322 14.56 10.15 15.41
N PHE A 323 13.89 10.53 16.50
CA PHE A 323 13.66 11.94 16.82
C PHE A 323 14.96 12.74 17.05
N ALA A 324 16.01 12.09 17.56
CA ALA A 324 17.32 12.73 17.68
C ALA A 324 17.99 12.94 16.31
N ASN A 325 17.83 11.99 15.38
CA ASN A 325 18.26 12.16 13.98
C ASN A 325 17.49 13.29 13.28
N GLU A 326 16.17 13.37 13.51
CA GLU A 326 15.29 14.41 12.97
C GLU A 326 15.50 15.79 13.61
N GLY A 327 16.35 15.91 14.63
CA GLY A 327 16.56 17.16 15.38
C GLY A 327 15.38 17.57 16.28
N ARG A 328 14.36 16.72 16.44
CA ARG A 328 13.20 16.95 17.32
C ARG A 328 13.55 16.74 18.79
N LEU A 329 14.33 15.69 19.09
CA LEU A 329 14.82 15.36 20.44
C LEU A 329 16.34 15.10 20.41
N PRO A 330 17.17 16.09 20.02
CA PRO A 330 18.61 15.87 19.93
C PRO A 330 19.19 15.48 21.30
N TRP A 331 20.01 14.43 21.33
CA TRP A 331 20.77 14.00 22.51
C TRP A 331 21.93 14.92 22.83
N ARG A 332 22.39 15.69 21.86
CA ARG A 332 23.40 16.74 22.03
C ARG A 332 23.02 17.91 21.14
N LYS A 333 23.14 19.13 21.68
CA LYS A 333 22.94 20.37 20.92
C LYS A 333 24.07 20.60 19.95
#